data_AF-A0A1I1YPY9-F1
#
_entry.id   AF-A0A1I1YPY9-F1
#
_cell.length_a   1.000
_cell.length_b   1.000
_cell.length_c   1.000
_cell.angle_alpha   90.00
_cell.angle_beta   90.00
_cell.angle_gamma   90.00
#
_symmetry.space_group_name_H-M   'P 1'
#
loop_
_entity.id
_entity.type
_entity.pdbx_description
1 polymer ?
#
loop_
_entity_poly.entity_id
_entity_poly.type
_entity_poly.pdbx_seq_one_letter_code
_entity_poly.pdbx_strand_id
1 'polypeptide(L)'
;MRPWRIHSVIVVLSTLASGCDDPSIEDTHFRPYNCPTWQCGFNSAEVNGRSIRELNLDGQANGDGVRIVGFVAPQGLLGNYELDTEGDALVARNERGHSLSGPQLIGSIILVKKNGLLELPVPITVLGYQEIDSWADGAAKVPTYALVYPDLGALLGVRNVCNGDLLDALASAATVLAGETYDLTHKTVNPGQTRWLTLACAGSAAAKMRLMNYGPHADFDGEGHPATVAQRQATLKMLTADYCGTGHSYTVNGAPLQWENQDGTVASPGPYGDPEAIWTATGAVCLDATRVPDVDVTCSLPSCSTYTGPAGEWSTYVPD
;
A
#
# COMPACT_ATOMS: atom_id res chain seq x y z
N MET A 1 12.48 -53.94 68.44
CA MET A 1 12.76 -52.51 68.25
C MET A 1 11.84 -52.00 67.16
N ARG A 2 11.04 -50.97 67.46
CA ARG A 2 9.97 -50.44 66.60
C ARG A 2 10.56 -49.58 65.47
N PRO A 3 10.10 -49.71 64.21
CA PRO A 3 10.41 -48.71 63.20
C PRO A 3 9.51 -47.48 63.36
N TRP A 4 10.12 -46.30 63.23
CA TRP A 4 9.50 -44.98 63.28
C TRP A 4 8.45 -44.79 62.19
N ARG A 5 7.34 -44.14 62.55
CA ARG A 5 6.31 -43.64 61.62
C ARG A 5 6.76 -42.28 61.08
N ILE A 6 7.07 -42.21 59.78
CA ILE A 6 7.24 -40.95 59.07
C ILE A 6 5.85 -40.56 58.54
N HIS A 7 5.31 -39.43 59.03
CA HIS A 7 4.12 -38.82 58.45
C HIS A 7 4.53 -38.08 57.17
N SER A 8 4.09 -38.58 56.03
CA SER A 8 4.17 -37.89 54.75
C SER A 8 3.24 -36.67 54.76
N VAL A 9 3.82 -35.47 54.76
CA VAL A 9 3.10 -34.26 54.34
C VAL A 9 3.33 -34.13 52.84
N ILE A 10 2.32 -34.52 52.05
CA ILE A 10 2.28 -34.23 50.61
C ILE A 10 1.83 -32.78 50.49
N VAL A 11 2.77 -31.89 50.17
CA VAL A 11 2.45 -30.56 49.65
C VAL A 11 2.11 -30.74 48.17
N VAL A 12 0.84 -30.71 47.83
CA VAL A 12 0.38 -30.60 46.44
C VAL A 12 0.63 -29.15 46.02
N LEU A 13 1.73 -28.91 45.30
CA LEU A 13 1.93 -27.67 44.57
C LEU A 13 1.03 -27.72 43.32
N SER A 14 -0.13 -27.10 43.39
CA SER A 14 -1.02 -26.88 42.26
C SER A 14 -0.43 -25.79 41.37
N THR A 15 0.47 -26.14 40.45
CA THR A 15 0.87 -25.23 39.37
C THR A 15 -0.30 -25.15 38.38
N LEU A 16 -1.05 -24.07 38.45
CA LEU A 16 -1.99 -23.67 37.40
C LEU A 16 -1.17 -23.30 36.16
N ALA A 17 -1.01 -24.27 35.26
CA ALA A 17 -0.62 -24.03 33.88
C ALA A 17 -1.90 -23.74 33.09
N SER A 18 -2.11 -22.47 32.75
CA SER A 18 -3.20 -22.01 31.91
C SER A 18 -2.85 -20.64 31.34
N GLY A 19 -2.74 -20.56 30.01
CA GLY A 19 -2.51 -19.32 29.29
C GLY A 19 -1.67 -19.57 28.05
N CYS A 20 -2.35 -19.98 26.98
CA CYS A 20 -1.80 -20.20 25.65
C CYS A 20 -1.00 -18.99 25.15
N ASP A 21 0.02 -19.27 24.32
CA ASP A 21 0.57 -18.31 23.36
C ASP A 21 -0.58 -17.52 22.72
N ASP A 22 -0.53 -16.20 22.85
CA ASP A 22 -1.41 -15.28 22.15
C ASP A 22 -0.84 -15.10 20.74
N PRO A 23 -1.41 -15.70 19.68
CA PRO A 23 -1.09 -15.26 18.33
C PRO A 23 -1.63 -13.84 18.26
N SER A 24 -0.73 -12.87 18.07
CA SER A 24 -1.06 -11.49 17.73
C SER A 24 -2.36 -11.44 16.94
N ILE A 25 -3.43 -11.01 17.61
CA ILE A 25 -4.72 -10.77 16.98
C ILE A 25 -4.40 -9.84 15.82
N GLU A 26 -4.56 -10.34 14.59
CA GLU A 26 -4.66 -9.48 13.42
C GLU A 26 -5.69 -8.42 13.79
N ASP A 27 -5.27 -7.16 13.84
CA ASP A 27 -6.14 -6.01 14.02
C ASP A 27 -7.22 -6.04 12.92
N THR A 28 -8.30 -6.77 13.16
CA THR A 28 -9.55 -6.64 12.42
C THR A 28 -10.18 -5.34 12.87
N HIS A 29 -9.58 -4.21 12.47
CA HIS A 29 -10.27 -2.94 12.49
C HIS A 29 -11.49 -3.10 11.58
N PHE A 30 -12.66 -3.17 12.20
CA PHE A 30 -13.93 -3.10 11.51
C PHE A 30 -13.90 -1.89 10.58
N ARG A 31 -13.97 -2.14 9.26
CA ARG A 31 -14.18 -1.06 8.29
C ARG A 31 -15.41 -0.27 8.76
N PRO A 32 -15.34 1.05 8.94
CA PRO A 32 -16.56 1.83 9.03
C PRO A 32 -17.38 1.53 7.78
N TYR A 33 -18.64 1.11 7.97
CA TYR A 33 -19.51 0.50 6.96
C TYR A 33 -19.76 1.35 5.68
N ASN A 34 -19.21 2.56 5.61
CA ASN A 34 -19.46 3.58 4.60
C ASN A 34 -18.22 4.09 3.85
N CYS A 35 -17.01 3.54 4.06
CA CYS A 35 -15.84 4.01 3.32
C CYS A 35 -15.50 3.14 2.09
N PRO A 36 -15.39 3.72 0.88
CA PRO A 36 -14.98 2.99 -0.33
C PRO A 36 -13.61 2.31 -0.18
N THR A 37 -13.44 1.14 -0.80
CA THR A 37 -12.19 0.33 -0.71
C THR A 37 -10.93 1.11 -1.08
N TRP A 38 -10.98 2.00 -2.07
CA TRP A 38 -9.82 2.79 -2.48
C TRP A 38 -9.49 3.94 -1.52
N GLN A 39 -10.44 4.35 -0.68
CA GLN A 39 -10.25 5.40 0.33
C GLN A 39 -9.80 4.85 1.70
N CYS A 40 -10.32 3.71 2.14
CA CYS A 40 -9.99 3.17 3.48
C CYS A 40 -9.49 1.73 3.48
N GLY A 41 -9.06 1.23 2.32
CA GLY A 41 -8.67 -0.16 2.13
C GLY A 41 -7.38 -0.58 2.84
N PHE A 42 -6.67 -1.46 2.17
CA PHE A 42 -5.58 -2.28 2.66
C PHE A 42 -4.24 -1.56 2.72
N ASN A 43 -3.31 -2.16 3.46
CA ASN A 43 -1.98 -1.61 3.69
C ASN A 43 -1.00 -1.93 2.55
N SER A 44 -0.52 -3.17 2.48
CA SER A 44 0.64 -3.55 1.67
C SER A 44 0.38 -4.84 0.91
N ALA A 45 1.03 -5.00 -0.24
CA ALA A 45 0.97 -6.21 -1.04
C ALA A 45 1.87 -7.29 -0.43
N GLU A 46 1.34 -8.47 -0.16
CA GLU A 46 2.04 -9.57 0.48
C GLU A 46 1.73 -10.94 -0.12
N VAL A 47 2.67 -11.86 0.04
CA VAL A 47 2.52 -13.28 -0.26
C VAL A 47 3.11 -14.09 0.90
N ASN A 48 2.30 -14.90 1.56
CA ASN A 48 2.72 -15.72 2.71
C ASN A 48 3.40 -14.89 3.82
N GLY A 49 2.88 -13.69 4.13
CA GLY A 49 3.44 -12.78 5.14
C GLY A 49 4.80 -12.18 4.78
N ARG A 50 5.06 -12.00 3.47
CA ARG A 50 6.26 -11.36 2.92
C ARG A 50 5.85 -10.26 1.98
N SER A 51 6.51 -9.11 2.07
CA SER A 51 6.20 -7.98 1.20
C SER A 51 6.59 -8.30 -0.23
N ILE A 52 5.62 -8.19 -1.13
CA ILE A 52 5.83 -8.15 -2.58
C ILE A 52 5.53 -6.75 -3.14
N ARG A 53 5.39 -5.76 -2.26
CA ARG A 53 5.07 -4.38 -2.61
C ARG A 53 6.05 -3.82 -3.62
N GLU A 54 7.33 -4.13 -3.51
CA GLU A 54 8.35 -3.71 -4.46
C GLU A 54 8.90 -4.92 -5.18
N LEU A 55 8.89 -4.89 -6.50
CA LEU A 55 9.43 -5.93 -7.36
C LEU A 55 10.32 -5.32 -8.42
N ASN A 56 11.42 -6.00 -8.74
CA ASN A 56 12.30 -5.63 -9.83
C ASN A 56 12.08 -6.56 -11.03
N LEU A 57 11.84 -5.95 -12.18
CA LEU A 57 11.54 -6.63 -13.44
C LEU A 57 12.71 -7.45 -13.99
N ASP A 58 13.94 -7.18 -13.54
CA ASP A 58 15.15 -7.93 -13.92
C ASP A 58 15.53 -8.99 -12.87
N GLY A 59 14.65 -9.26 -11.90
CA GLY A 59 14.84 -10.30 -10.89
C GLY A 59 15.78 -9.93 -9.74
N GLN A 60 16.04 -8.64 -9.52
CA GLN A 60 16.68 -8.20 -8.28
C GLN A 60 15.74 -8.43 -7.09
N ALA A 61 16.32 -8.77 -5.93
CA ALA A 61 15.54 -9.01 -4.73
C ALA A 61 15.24 -7.70 -3.98
N ASN A 62 14.02 -7.57 -3.47
CA ASN A 62 13.61 -6.46 -2.61
C ASN A 62 14.19 -6.59 -1.18
N GLY A 63 13.85 -5.64 -0.30
CA GLY A 63 14.32 -5.62 1.10
C GLY A 63 14.01 -6.91 1.90
N ASP A 64 12.96 -7.62 1.54
CA ASP A 64 12.55 -8.90 2.16
C ASP A 64 13.19 -10.13 1.49
N GLY A 65 14.04 -9.90 0.48
CA GLY A 65 14.71 -10.95 -0.29
C GLY A 65 13.83 -11.62 -1.34
N VAL A 66 12.66 -11.05 -1.67
CA VAL A 66 11.75 -11.57 -2.70
C VAL A 66 12.12 -10.97 -4.06
N ARG A 67 12.14 -11.80 -5.11
CA ARG A 67 12.42 -11.40 -6.49
C ARG A 67 11.48 -12.08 -7.48
N ILE A 68 11.32 -11.48 -8.65
CA ILE A 68 10.72 -12.14 -9.82
C ILE A 68 11.71 -13.17 -10.36
N VAL A 69 11.24 -14.37 -10.66
CA VAL A 69 12.03 -15.45 -11.26
C VAL A 69 11.45 -15.96 -12.59
N GLY A 70 10.29 -15.44 -12.98
CA GLY A 70 9.71 -15.75 -14.28
C GLY A 70 8.33 -15.13 -14.47
N PHE A 71 7.87 -15.19 -15.71
CA PHE A 71 6.54 -14.79 -16.11
C PHE A 71 5.98 -15.84 -17.07
N VAL A 72 4.69 -16.13 -16.96
CA VAL A 72 3.96 -17.02 -17.86
C VAL A 72 2.78 -16.25 -18.42
N ALA A 73 2.73 -16.11 -19.74
CA ALA A 73 1.59 -15.50 -20.43
C ALA A 73 0.32 -16.36 -20.29
N PRO A 74 -0.87 -15.79 -20.55
CA PRO A 74 -2.12 -16.55 -20.53
C PRO A 74 -2.08 -17.77 -21.45
N GLN A 75 -2.82 -18.83 -21.07
CA GLN A 75 -2.81 -20.09 -21.81
C GLN A 75 -3.16 -19.91 -23.30
N GLY A 76 -2.47 -20.65 -24.15
CA GLY A 76 -2.66 -20.61 -25.61
C GLY A 76 -1.82 -19.55 -26.33
N LEU A 77 -1.11 -18.68 -25.61
CA LEU A 77 -0.17 -17.74 -26.20
C LEU A 77 1.24 -18.33 -26.27
N LEU A 78 1.85 -18.23 -27.45
CA LEU A 78 3.24 -18.63 -27.72
C LEU A 78 4.13 -17.40 -27.84
N GLY A 79 5.42 -17.58 -27.59
CA GLY A 79 6.42 -16.52 -27.55
C GLY A 79 6.79 -16.25 -26.10
N ASN A 80 8.08 -16.26 -25.81
CA ASN A 80 8.59 -16.04 -24.45
C ASN A 80 8.27 -14.60 -24.04
N TYR A 81 7.16 -14.40 -23.33
CA TYR A 81 6.78 -13.11 -22.79
C TYR A 81 7.51 -12.87 -21.47
N GLU A 82 7.93 -11.63 -21.26
CA GLU A 82 8.49 -11.13 -20.02
C GLU A 82 7.57 -10.05 -19.46
N LEU A 83 7.48 -9.98 -18.12
CA LEU A 83 6.75 -8.92 -17.44
C LEU A 83 7.49 -7.60 -17.63
N ASP A 84 6.75 -6.53 -17.90
CA ASP A 84 7.28 -5.19 -18.05
C ASP A 84 6.23 -4.16 -17.60
N THR A 85 6.57 -2.87 -17.70
CA THR A 85 5.65 -1.76 -17.43
C THR A 85 5.60 -0.78 -18.60
N GLU A 86 4.45 -0.17 -18.83
CA GLU A 86 4.28 0.97 -19.72
C GLU A 86 3.58 2.09 -18.96
N GLY A 87 4.32 3.16 -18.63
CA GLY A 87 3.92 4.08 -17.58
C GLY A 87 3.64 3.33 -16.27
N ASP A 88 2.52 3.65 -15.62
CA ASP A 88 2.05 3.03 -14.37
C ASP A 88 1.14 1.80 -14.60
N ALA A 89 1.33 1.06 -15.71
CA ALA A 89 0.56 -0.13 -16.04
C ALA A 89 1.47 -1.35 -16.27
N LEU A 90 1.02 -2.53 -15.84
CA LEU A 90 1.64 -3.79 -16.24
C LEU A 90 1.43 -4.04 -17.74
N VAL A 91 2.47 -4.54 -18.39
CA VAL A 91 2.42 -5.10 -19.74
C VAL A 91 3.26 -6.39 -19.77
N ALA A 92 3.11 -7.19 -20.82
CA ALA A 92 4.00 -8.30 -21.09
C ALA A 92 4.49 -8.22 -22.53
N ARG A 93 5.82 -8.25 -22.73
CA ARG A 93 6.43 -8.12 -24.05
C ARG A 93 7.19 -9.38 -24.42
N ASN A 94 7.17 -9.76 -25.69
CA ASN A 94 8.03 -10.84 -26.18
C ASN A 94 9.10 -10.32 -27.16
N GLU A 95 10.10 -11.15 -27.46
CA GLU A 95 11.22 -10.82 -28.36
C GLU A 95 10.81 -10.41 -29.78
N ARG A 96 9.58 -10.76 -30.19
CA ARG A 96 9.02 -10.43 -31.50
C ARG A 96 8.30 -9.08 -31.51
N GLY A 97 8.30 -8.35 -30.40
CA GLY A 97 7.66 -7.04 -30.26
C GLY A 97 6.15 -7.10 -30.02
N HIS A 98 5.56 -8.28 -29.77
CA HIS A 98 4.16 -8.35 -29.34
C HIS A 98 4.06 -7.94 -27.87
N SER A 99 3.03 -7.14 -27.56
CA SER A 99 2.73 -6.70 -26.21
C SER A 99 1.33 -7.15 -25.80
N LEU A 100 1.19 -7.57 -24.55
CA LEU A 100 -0.09 -7.79 -23.88
C LEU A 100 -0.28 -6.68 -22.85
N SER A 101 -1.47 -6.08 -22.80
CA SER A 101 -1.80 -5.07 -21.81
C SER A 101 -3.26 -5.16 -21.37
N GLY A 102 -3.57 -4.53 -20.24
CA GLY A 102 -4.92 -4.46 -19.69
C GLY A 102 -5.59 -5.84 -19.54
N PRO A 103 -6.81 -6.05 -20.07
CA PRO A 103 -7.51 -7.34 -19.98
C PRO A 103 -6.75 -8.52 -20.61
N GLN A 104 -5.81 -8.27 -21.53
CA GLN A 104 -5.03 -9.34 -22.17
C GLN A 104 -4.05 -10.02 -21.20
N LEU A 105 -3.80 -9.43 -20.04
CA LEU A 105 -2.97 -10.02 -19.00
C LEU A 105 -3.73 -11.01 -18.11
N ILE A 106 -5.06 -11.08 -18.19
CA ILE A 106 -5.85 -12.01 -17.37
C ILE A 106 -5.45 -13.46 -17.70
N GLY A 107 -5.12 -14.22 -16.66
CA GLY A 107 -4.58 -15.58 -16.73
C GLY A 107 -3.05 -15.66 -16.76
N SER A 108 -2.34 -14.52 -16.78
CA SER A 108 -0.88 -14.49 -16.64
C SER A 108 -0.45 -14.87 -15.23
N ILE A 109 0.77 -15.40 -15.10
CA ILE A 109 1.37 -15.77 -13.82
C ILE A 109 2.73 -15.09 -13.67
N ILE A 110 2.88 -14.32 -12.59
CA ILE A 110 4.16 -13.77 -12.13
C ILE A 110 4.73 -14.75 -11.12
N LEU A 111 5.91 -15.30 -11.38
CA LEU A 111 6.58 -16.22 -10.46
C LEU A 111 7.52 -15.42 -9.57
N VAL A 112 7.24 -15.39 -8.27
CA VAL A 112 8.13 -14.78 -7.27
C VAL A 112 8.79 -15.84 -6.41
N LYS A 113 9.98 -15.55 -5.93
CA LYS A 113 10.72 -16.44 -5.03
C LYS A 113 11.53 -15.62 -4.03
N LYS A 114 11.61 -16.09 -2.80
CA LYS A 114 12.55 -15.57 -1.81
C LYS A 114 13.91 -16.23 -1.93
N ASN A 115 14.95 -15.49 -1.58
CA ASN A 115 16.31 -16.01 -1.46
C ASN A 115 16.37 -17.17 -0.46
N GLY A 116 16.69 -18.37 -0.97
CA GLY A 116 16.76 -19.61 -0.21
C GLY A 116 16.78 -20.81 -1.15
N LEU A 117 17.59 -21.82 -0.82
CA LEU A 117 17.78 -23.00 -1.69
C LEU A 117 16.52 -23.87 -1.77
N LEU A 118 15.69 -23.86 -0.71
CA LEU A 118 14.57 -24.77 -0.50
C LEU A 118 13.18 -24.16 -0.80
N GLU A 119 13.11 -22.87 -1.13
CA GLU A 119 11.82 -22.23 -1.37
C GLU A 119 11.41 -22.38 -2.85
N LEU A 120 10.24 -22.99 -3.08
CA LEU A 120 9.62 -23.08 -4.39
C LEU A 120 9.10 -21.70 -4.82
N PRO A 121 9.13 -21.37 -6.12
CA PRO A 121 8.47 -20.17 -6.61
C PRO A 121 6.97 -20.17 -6.26
N VAL A 122 6.46 -19.03 -5.82
CA VAL A 122 5.04 -18.81 -5.59
C VAL A 122 4.43 -18.15 -6.84
N PRO A 123 3.40 -18.75 -7.45
CA PRO A 123 2.71 -18.15 -8.58
C PRO A 123 1.72 -17.09 -8.11
N ILE A 124 1.83 -15.88 -8.66
CA ILE A 124 0.85 -14.81 -8.54
C ILE A 124 0.09 -14.72 -9.87
N THR A 125 -1.19 -15.06 -9.86
CA THR A 125 -2.05 -15.05 -11.04
C THR A 125 -2.75 -13.70 -11.17
N VAL A 126 -2.73 -13.12 -12.37
CA VAL A 126 -3.60 -11.99 -12.74
C VAL A 126 -4.99 -12.54 -13.05
N LEU A 127 -5.93 -12.40 -12.11
CA LEU A 127 -7.27 -12.98 -12.23
C LEU A 127 -8.30 -11.98 -12.77
N GLY A 128 -8.02 -10.69 -12.67
CA GLY A 128 -8.93 -9.64 -13.09
C GLY A 128 -8.19 -8.34 -13.43
N TYR A 129 -8.85 -7.53 -14.26
CA TYR A 129 -8.40 -6.20 -14.67
C TYR A 129 -9.59 -5.26 -14.69
N GLN A 130 -9.40 -4.04 -14.18
CA GLN A 130 -10.38 -2.97 -14.26
C GLN A 130 -9.68 -1.62 -14.40
N GLU A 131 -10.37 -0.66 -15.00
CA GLU A 131 -9.98 0.75 -14.98
C GLU A 131 -10.96 1.52 -14.10
N ILE A 132 -10.43 2.25 -13.13
CA ILE A 132 -11.24 3.09 -12.24
C ILE A 132 -10.95 4.56 -12.50
N ASP A 133 -11.92 5.41 -12.19
CA ASP A 133 -11.77 6.84 -12.39
C ASP A 133 -10.73 7.41 -11.42
N SER A 134 -9.91 8.33 -11.92
CA SER A 134 -9.02 9.15 -11.11
C SER A 134 -9.82 10.08 -10.19
N TRP A 135 -9.22 10.50 -9.09
CA TRP A 135 -9.75 11.55 -8.21
C TRP A 135 -9.35 12.95 -8.66
N ALA A 136 -8.46 13.05 -9.65
CA ALA A 136 -8.16 14.31 -10.31
C ALA A 136 -9.06 14.53 -11.53
N ASP A 137 -9.58 15.73 -11.67
CA ASP A 137 -10.44 16.14 -12.77
C ASP A 137 -9.71 16.03 -14.11
N GLY A 138 -10.37 15.38 -15.08
CA GLY A 138 -9.83 15.21 -16.44
C GLY A 138 -8.66 14.22 -16.57
N ALA A 139 -8.17 13.65 -15.46
CA ALA A 139 -7.07 12.70 -15.49
C ALA A 139 -7.48 11.34 -16.08
N ALA A 140 -6.50 10.63 -16.63
CA ALA A 140 -6.68 9.30 -17.18
C ALA A 140 -7.13 8.29 -16.10
N LYS A 141 -7.89 7.28 -16.53
CA LYS A 141 -8.28 6.18 -15.64
C LYS A 141 -7.07 5.41 -15.11
N VAL A 142 -7.20 4.87 -13.91
CA VAL A 142 -6.16 4.10 -13.23
C VAL A 142 -6.36 2.61 -13.48
N PRO A 143 -5.37 1.91 -14.08
CA PRO A 143 -5.39 0.46 -14.21
C PRO A 143 -5.29 -0.23 -12.85
N THR A 144 -6.12 -1.25 -12.65
CA THR A 144 -6.18 -2.02 -11.41
C THR A 144 -6.26 -3.51 -11.70
N TYR A 145 -5.69 -4.32 -10.82
CA TYR A 145 -5.49 -5.74 -11.01
C TYR A 145 -5.99 -6.53 -9.81
N ALA A 146 -6.65 -7.67 -10.07
CA ALA A 146 -6.89 -8.70 -9.07
C ALA A 146 -5.74 -9.71 -9.14
N LEU A 147 -4.77 -9.57 -8.25
CA LEU A 147 -3.59 -10.43 -8.17
C LEU A 147 -3.78 -11.42 -7.03
N VAL A 148 -3.69 -12.71 -7.31
CA VAL A 148 -3.94 -13.77 -6.31
C VAL A 148 -2.82 -14.82 -6.28
N TYR A 149 -2.58 -15.43 -5.14
CA TYR A 149 -1.63 -16.52 -4.98
C TYR A 149 -2.26 -17.73 -4.27
N PRO A 150 -1.76 -18.96 -4.47
CA PRO A 150 -2.28 -20.14 -3.78
C PRO A 150 -2.09 -20.05 -2.25
N ASP A 151 -3.17 -20.25 -1.52
CA ASP A 151 -3.18 -20.32 -0.06
C ASP A 151 -4.15 -21.43 0.36
N LEU A 152 -3.61 -22.56 0.83
CA LEU A 152 -4.40 -23.71 1.26
C LEU A 152 -5.20 -23.45 2.54
N GLY A 153 -4.86 -22.40 3.30
CA GLY A 153 -5.62 -21.95 4.45
C GLY A 153 -6.82 -21.07 4.07
N ALA A 154 -6.86 -20.53 2.85
CA ALA A 154 -7.98 -19.74 2.37
C ALA A 154 -9.13 -20.62 1.85
N LEU A 155 -10.39 -20.20 2.04
CA LEU A 155 -11.57 -20.98 1.63
C LEU A 155 -11.58 -21.30 0.12
N LEU A 156 -11.13 -20.36 -0.71
CA LEU A 156 -11.07 -20.51 -2.16
C LEU A 156 -9.76 -21.16 -2.66
N GLY A 157 -8.87 -21.57 -1.74
CA GLY A 157 -7.54 -22.07 -2.06
C GLY A 157 -6.59 -21.01 -2.62
N VAL A 158 -7.01 -19.75 -2.65
CA VAL A 158 -6.24 -18.59 -3.11
C VAL A 158 -6.50 -17.39 -2.21
N ARG A 159 -5.53 -16.49 -2.12
CA ARG A 159 -5.62 -15.20 -1.43
C ARG A 159 -5.20 -14.06 -2.37
N ASN A 160 -5.84 -12.91 -2.25
CA ASN A 160 -5.43 -11.70 -2.98
C ASN A 160 -4.15 -11.13 -2.36
N VAL A 161 -3.21 -10.66 -3.18
CA VAL A 161 -1.95 -10.08 -2.66
C VAL A 161 -2.19 -8.83 -1.81
N CYS A 162 -3.28 -8.12 -2.06
CA CYS A 162 -3.63 -6.89 -1.35
C CYS A 162 -4.64 -7.11 -0.22
N ASN A 163 -5.21 -8.31 -0.07
CA ASN A 163 -6.28 -8.53 0.91
C ASN A 163 -6.07 -9.80 1.75
N GLY A 164 -6.30 -9.68 3.05
CA GLY A 164 -6.37 -10.79 4.00
C GLY A 164 -7.77 -11.41 4.16
N ASP A 165 -8.84 -10.73 3.75
CA ASP A 165 -10.23 -11.15 3.91
C ASP A 165 -10.74 -11.99 2.71
N LEU A 166 -11.60 -12.93 3.05
CA LEU A 166 -12.10 -14.04 2.26
C LEU A 166 -13.07 -13.64 1.14
N LEU A 167 -13.88 -12.59 1.36
CA LEU A 167 -14.99 -12.22 0.47
C LEU A 167 -14.56 -11.40 -0.74
N ASP A 168 -13.37 -10.80 -0.67
CA ASP A 168 -12.86 -9.82 -1.61
C ASP A 168 -11.63 -10.38 -2.39
N ALA A 169 -11.41 -11.71 -2.37
CA ALA A 169 -10.26 -12.35 -3.01
C ALA A 169 -10.12 -12.03 -4.51
N LEU A 170 -11.24 -11.74 -5.17
CA LEU A 170 -11.33 -11.44 -6.60
C LEU A 170 -11.36 -9.95 -6.92
N ALA A 171 -11.32 -9.07 -5.91
CA ALA A 171 -11.36 -7.63 -6.13
C ALA A 171 -10.08 -7.15 -6.84
N SER A 172 -10.25 -6.28 -7.83
CA SER A 172 -9.13 -5.54 -8.40
C SER A 172 -8.71 -4.48 -7.40
N ALA A 173 -7.72 -4.83 -6.57
CA ALA A 173 -7.34 -4.08 -5.38
C ALA A 173 -5.86 -3.67 -5.39
N ALA A 174 -5.16 -3.87 -6.51
CA ALA A 174 -3.78 -3.41 -6.71
C ALA A 174 -3.71 -2.46 -7.90
N THR A 175 -2.94 -1.39 -7.80
CA THR A 175 -2.45 -0.61 -8.94
C THR A 175 -0.91 -0.60 -8.94
N VAL A 176 -0.30 -0.08 -9.99
CA VAL A 176 1.15 -0.10 -10.18
C VAL A 176 1.69 1.33 -10.24
N LEU A 177 2.86 1.53 -9.64
CA LEU A 177 3.69 2.72 -9.82
C LEU A 177 5.06 2.25 -10.31
N ALA A 178 5.39 2.52 -11.57
CA ALA A 178 6.65 2.08 -12.14
C ALA A 178 7.75 3.13 -11.91
N GLY A 179 9.01 2.69 -11.84
CA GLY A 179 10.14 3.61 -11.72
C GLY A 179 10.31 4.27 -10.35
N GLU A 180 9.51 3.89 -9.36
CA GLU A 180 9.49 4.50 -8.02
C GLU A 180 9.20 3.47 -6.93
N THR A 181 9.87 3.62 -5.79
CA THR A 181 9.63 2.84 -4.55
C THR A 181 9.41 3.78 -3.37
N TYR A 182 8.96 3.24 -2.22
CA TYR A 182 8.57 4.07 -1.08
C TYR A 182 9.11 3.51 0.24
N ASP A 183 9.89 4.31 0.95
CA ASP A 183 10.36 3.96 2.29
C ASP A 183 9.19 4.07 3.29
N LEU A 184 8.80 2.95 3.91
CA LEU A 184 7.70 2.93 4.89
C LEU A 184 8.12 3.45 6.27
N THR A 185 9.40 3.44 6.59
CA THR A 185 9.93 3.93 7.86
C THR A 185 10.04 5.44 7.83
N HIS A 186 10.64 5.99 6.77
CA HIS A 186 10.86 7.43 6.64
C HIS A 186 9.73 8.15 5.89
N LYS A 187 8.77 7.39 5.34
CA LYS A 187 7.69 7.91 4.48
C LYS A 187 8.26 8.77 3.36
N THR A 188 9.28 8.26 2.67
CA THR A 188 9.96 8.97 1.59
C THR A 188 9.74 8.31 0.24
N VAL A 189 9.66 9.16 -0.78
CA VAL A 189 9.65 8.76 -2.18
C VAL A 189 11.08 8.48 -2.62
N ASN A 190 11.30 7.31 -3.20
CA ASN A 190 12.57 6.94 -3.83
C ASN A 190 12.37 6.99 -5.36
N PRO A 191 12.62 8.13 -6.02
CA PRO A 191 12.41 8.26 -7.46
C PRO A 191 13.54 7.58 -8.26
N GLY A 192 13.32 7.44 -9.57
CA GLY A 192 14.36 7.00 -10.50
C GLY A 192 14.78 5.53 -10.32
N GLN A 193 13.91 4.71 -9.73
CA GLN A 193 14.14 3.28 -9.52
C GLN A 193 13.81 2.51 -10.81
N THR A 194 14.63 2.70 -11.84
CA THR A 194 14.43 2.05 -13.14
C THR A 194 14.31 0.54 -12.98
N ARG A 195 13.36 -0.08 -13.70
CA ARG A 195 13.03 -1.52 -13.64
C ARG A 195 12.41 -1.98 -12.31
N TRP A 196 12.20 -1.10 -11.35
CA TRP A 196 11.37 -1.37 -10.19
C TRP A 196 9.93 -0.96 -10.44
N LEU A 197 9.01 -1.69 -9.82
CA LEU A 197 7.61 -1.32 -9.69
C LEU A 197 7.16 -1.46 -8.25
N THR A 198 6.23 -0.60 -7.86
CA THR A 198 5.47 -0.70 -6.62
C THR A 198 4.07 -1.23 -6.91
N LEU A 199 3.71 -2.37 -6.33
CA LEU A 199 2.33 -2.84 -6.21
C LEU A 199 1.65 -2.09 -5.06
N ALA A 200 0.82 -1.12 -5.40
CA ALA A 200 0.11 -0.29 -4.47
C ALA A 200 -1.32 -0.81 -4.24
N CYS A 201 -1.58 -1.29 -3.03
CA CYS A 201 -2.89 -1.80 -2.67
C CYS A 201 -3.90 -0.68 -2.43
N ALA A 202 -5.15 -0.90 -2.81
CA ALA A 202 -6.26 0.01 -2.58
C ALA A 202 -6.30 0.42 -1.11
N GLY A 203 -6.37 1.72 -0.80
CA GLY A 203 -6.29 2.25 0.56
C GLY A 203 -4.89 2.68 1.01
N SER A 204 -3.82 2.12 0.42
CA SER A 204 -2.45 2.53 0.71
C SER A 204 -2.19 3.97 0.26
N ALA A 205 -1.25 4.65 0.91
CA ALA A 205 -0.87 6.01 0.54
C ALA A 205 -0.36 6.10 -0.92
N ALA A 206 0.38 5.10 -1.39
CA ALA A 206 0.85 5.03 -2.77
C ALA A 206 -0.31 4.89 -3.77
N ALA A 207 -1.32 4.06 -3.47
CA ALA A 207 -2.49 3.90 -4.34
C ALA A 207 -3.32 5.17 -4.40
N LYS A 208 -3.52 5.84 -3.26
CA LYS A 208 -4.21 7.13 -3.21
C LYS A 208 -3.46 8.21 -3.97
N MET A 209 -2.14 8.27 -3.84
CA MET A 209 -1.29 9.18 -4.64
C MET A 209 -1.48 8.95 -6.14
N ARG A 210 -1.52 7.69 -6.59
CA ARG A 210 -1.81 7.35 -8.00
C ARG A 210 -3.18 7.83 -8.45
N LEU A 211 -4.20 7.65 -7.60
CA LEU A 211 -5.58 8.08 -7.86
C LEU A 211 -5.73 9.59 -7.84
N MET A 212 -4.93 10.31 -7.07
CA MET A 212 -4.88 11.76 -7.10
C MET A 212 -4.13 12.32 -8.32
N ASN A 213 -3.71 11.47 -9.26
CA ASN A 213 -2.92 11.81 -10.44
C ASN A 213 -1.48 12.27 -10.15
N TYR A 214 -0.93 11.89 -8.99
CA TYR A 214 0.46 12.15 -8.59
C TYR A 214 1.38 10.95 -8.87
N GLY A 215 1.02 10.05 -9.80
CA GLY A 215 1.92 8.95 -10.19
C GLY A 215 3.20 9.45 -10.87
N PRO A 216 4.32 8.71 -10.83
CA PRO A 216 5.58 9.10 -11.46
C PRO A 216 5.49 9.19 -12.99
N HIS A 217 4.46 8.59 -13.59
CA HIS A 217 4.17 8.61 -15.02
C HIS A 217 2.79 9.20 -15.35
N ALA A 218 2.13 9.83 -14.38
CA ALA A 218 0.87 10.50 -14.60
C ALA A 218 1.05 11.76 -15.45
N ASP A 219 0.02 12.15 -16.20
CA ASP A 219 -0.06 13.47 -16.82
C ASP A 219 -0.69 14.42 -15.80
N PHE A 220 0.15 15.02 -14.96
CA PHE A 220 -0.29 15.79 -13.80
C PHE A 220 -0.87 17.14 -14.19
N ASP A 221 -0.23 17.83 -15.13
CA ASP A 221 -0.59 19.19 -15.56
C ASP A 221 -1.45 19.24 -16.84
N GLY A 222 -1.71 18.10 -17.49
CA GLY A 222 -2.42 18.01 -18.76
C GLY A 222 -1.56 18.33 -19.98
N GLU A 223 -0.25 18.56 -19.80
CA GLU A 223 0.73 18.79 -20.85
C GLU A 223 1.68 17.58 -21.05
N GLY A 224 1.40 16.47 -20.36
CA GLY A 224 2.20 15.25 -20.37
C GLY A 224 3.33 15.25 -19.35
N HIS A 225 3.38 16.20 -18.42
CA HIS A 225 4.41 16.23 -17.38
C HIS A 225 3.92 15.55 -16.10
N PRO A 226 4.74 14.67 -15.48
CA PRO A 226 4.41 14.11 -14.19
C PRO A 226 4.60 15.12 -13.07
N ALA A 227 3.85 14.92 -11.98
CA ALA A 227 4.04 15.65 -10.74
C ALA A 227 5.52 15.58 -10.33
N THR A 228 6.06 16.62 -9.70
CA THR A 228 7.46 16.59 -9.26
C THR A 228 7.66 15.61 -8.09
N VAL A 229 8.91 15.21 -7.83
CA VAL A 229 9.24 14.39 -6.65
C VAL A 229 8.80 15.08 -5.36
N ALA A 230 8.96 16.40 -5.26
CA ALA A 230 8.55 17.17 -4.08
C ALA A 230 7.03 17.14 -3.88
N GLN A 231 6.26 17.20 -4.96
CA GLN A 231 4.80 17.09 -4.94
C GLN A 231 4.35 15.70 -4.48
N ARG A 232 4.90 14.63 -5.08
CA ARG A 232 4.63 13.26 -4.64
C ARG A 232 5.01 13.02 -3.18
N GLN A 233 6.15 13.59 -2.76
CA GLN A 233 6.59 13.53 -1.38
C GLN A 233 5.61 14.23 -0.44
N ALA A 234 5.11 15.42 -0.81
CA ALA A 234 4.10 16.13 -0.03
C ALA A 234 2.79 15.31 0.08
N THR A 235 2.34 14.70 -1.02
CA THR A 235 1.17 13.81 -1.02
C THR A 235 1.36 12.63 -0.06
N LEU A 236 2.56 12.01 -0.05
CA LEU A 236 2.86 10.92 0.87
C LEU A 236 2.82 11.37 2.34
N LYS A 237 3.44 12.51 2.66
CA LYS A 237 3.43 13.09 4.02
C LYS A 237 2.01 13.41 4.47
N MET A 238 1.22 14.04 3.60
CA MET A 238 -0.19 14.36 3.85
C MET A 238 -1.03 13.11 4.14
N LEU A 239 -0.95 12.09 3.27
CA LEU A 239 -1.76 10.87 3.40
C LEU A 239 -1.42 10.05 4.64
N THR A 240 -0.18 10.15 5.12
CA THR A 240 0.30 9.45 6.31
C THR A 240 0.27 10.31 7.58
N ALA A 241 -0.22 11.55 7.48
CA ALA A 241 -0.17 12.54 8.54
C ALA A 241 1.24 12.67 9.16
N ASP A 242 2.30 12.62 8.36
CA ASP A 242 3.67 12.80 8.86
C ASP A 242 3.95 14.29 9.06
N TYR A 243 3.28 14.88 10.06
CA TYR A 243 3.31 16.31 10.35
C TYR A 243 4.75 16.82 10.53
N CYS A 244 5.59 16.03 11.18
CA CYS A 244 6.96 16.42 11.50
C CYS A 244 7.97 16.12 10.37
N GLY A 245 7.56 15.41 9.32
CA GLY A 245 8.42 15.01 8.21
C GLY A 245 9.47 13.94 8.55
N THR A 246 9.34 13.28 9.69
CA THR A 246 10.35 12.34 10.23
C THR A 246 10.07 10.89 9.85
N GLY A 247 8.96 10.63 9.18
CA GLY A 247 8.44 9.30 8.85
C GLY A 247 7.44 8.75 9.85
N HIS A 248 7.19 9.46 10.96
CA HIS A 248 6.19 9.04 11.93
C HIS A 248 4.78 9.32 11.39
N SER A 249 3.96 8.29 11.31
CA SER A 249 2.57 8.40 10.86
C SER A 249 1.67 8.72 12.04
N TYR A 250 1.03 9.88 12.04
CA TYR A 250 0.05 10.28 13.05
C TYR A 250 -1.40 9.97 12.64
N THR A 251 -1.58 9.13 11.63
CA THR A 251 -2.90 8.64 11.18
C THR A 251 -3.02 7.13 11.36
N VAL A 252 -4.27 6.67 11.32
CA VAL A 252 -4.64 5.26 11.25
C VAL A 252 -5.45 4.98 9.99
N ASN A 253 -5.61 3.70 9.65
CA ASN A 253 -6.46 3.29 8.55
C ASN A 253 -7.91 3.73 8.77
N GLY A 254 -8.53 4.23 7.71
CA GLY A 254 -9.92 4.68 7.77
C GLY A 254 -10.14 6.03 8.46
N ALA A 255 -9.09 6.70 8.95
CA ALA A 255 -9.20 8.06 9.45
C ALA A 255 -9.76 8.99 8.34
N PRO A 256 -10.92 9.63 8.56
CA PRO A 256 -11.50 10.55 7.60
C PRO A 256 -10.57 11.74 7.35
N LEU A 257 -10.53 12.21 6.10
CA LEU A 257 -9.69 13.33 5.70
C LEU A 257 -10.36 14.06 4.54
N GLN A 258 -10.40 15.38 4.61
CA GLN A 258 -10.67 16.23 3.45
C GLN A 258 -9.38 16.87 2.99
N TRP A 259 -9.28 17.13 1.68
CA TRP A 259 -8.06 17.65 1.08
C TRP A 259 -8.37 18.54 -0.11
N GLU A 260 -7.40 19.39 -0.41
CA GLU A 260 -7.30 20.09 -1.68
C GLU A 260 -5.83 20.26 -2.04
N ASN A 261 -5.51 20.11 -3.32
CA ASN A 261 -4.19 20.42 -3.81
C ASN A 261 -4.10 21.88 -4.28
N GLN A 262 -2.88 22.37 -4.39
CA GLN A 262 -2.57 23.73 -4.80
C GLN A 262 -3.21 24.11 -6.14
N ASP A 263 -3.24 23.18 -7.10
CA ASP A 263 -3.78 23.41 -8.44
C ASP A 263 -5.30 23.23 -8.52
N GLY A 264 -5.96 22.79 -7.44
CA GLY A 264 -7.41 22.59 -7.38
C GLY A 264 -7.93 21.52 -8.33
N THR A 265 -7.08 20.58 -8.74
CA THR A 265 -7.41 19.51 -9.69
C THR A 265 -7.97 18.27 -9.02
N VAL A 266 -7.77 18.08 -7.71
CA VAL A 266 -8.22 16.90 -6.97
C VAL A 266 -9.46 17.21 -6.16
N ALA A 267 -10.55 16.49 -6.44
CA ALA A 267 -11.79 16.66 -5.70
C ALA A 267 -11.66 16.18 -4.25
N SER A 268 -12.15 17.00 -3.33
CA SER A 268 -12.31 16.62 -1.92
C SER A 268 -13.42 15.56 -1.78
N PRO A 269 -13.25 14.54 -0.91
CA PRO A 269 -14.26 13.49 -0.72
C PRO A 269 -15.52 13.98 0.01
N GLY A 270 -15.54 15.22 0.51
CA GLY A 270 -16.66 15.87 1.18
C GLY A 270 -16.39 17.34 1.50
N PRO A 271 -17.34 18.01 2.21
CA PRO A 271 -17.17 19.40 2.63
C PRO A 271 -16.02 19.54 3.64
N TYR A 272 -15.33 20.68 3.58
CA TYR A 272 -14.26 21.02 4.52
C TYR A 272 -14.84 21.35 5.90
N GLY A 273 -14.29 20.71 6.94
CA GLY A 273 -14.46 21.13 8.32
C GLY A 273 -13.30 22.01 8.77
N ASP A 274 -12.82 21.82 10.00
CA ASP A 274 -11.74 22.62 10.57
C ASP A 274 -10.40 22.39 9.84
N PRO A 275 -9.59 23.45 9.60
CA PRO A 275 -8.25 23.31 9.05
C PRO A 275 -7.39 22.34 9.86
N GLU A 276 -6.77 21.38 9.17
CA GLU A 276 -5.83 20.46 9.78
C GLU A 276 -4.40 21.01 9.62
N ALA A 277 -3.87 20.98 8.39
CA ALA A 277 -2.48 21.30 8.10
C ALA A 277 -2.27 21.74 6.63
N ILE A 278 -1.16 22.44 6.40
CA ILE A 278 -0.62 22.72 5.06
C ILE A 278 0.64 21.88 4.87
N TRP A 279 0.79 21.24 3.72
CA TRP A 279 1.78 20.19 3.48
C TRP A 279 2.78 20.54 2.39
N THR A 280 4.03 20.17 2.65
CA THR A 280 5.14 20.24 1.70
C THR A 280 5.91 18.91 1.68
N ALA A 281 6.94 18.82 0.85
CA ALA A 281 7.81 17.64 0.81
C ALA A 281 8.49 17.33 2.18
N THR A 282 8.62 18.32 3.07
CA THR A 282 9.27 18.16 4.38
C THR A 282 8.29 17.86 5.52
N GLY A 283 7.00 17.66 5.25
CA GLY A 283 5.95 17.53 6.27
C GLY A 283 5.03 18.74 6.32
N ALA A 284 4.29 18.87 7.42
CA ALA A 284 3.39 19.98 7.64
C ALA A 284 4.18 21.25 7.99
N VAL A 285 3.76 22.39 7.46
CA VAL A 285 4.34 23.72 7.77
C VAL A 285 3.53 24.48 8.82
N CYS A 286 2.32 24.01 9.09
CA CYS A 286 1.43 24.46 10.15
C CYS A 286 0.50 23.30 10.56
N LEU A 287 -0.09 23.40 11.76
CA LEU A 287 -1.05 22.41 12.26
C LEU A 287 -2.03 23.09 13.22
N ASP A 288 -3.33 22.99 12.94
CA ASP A 288 -4.42 23.53 13.78
C ASP A 288 -5.22 22.40 14.46
N ALA A 289 -5.38 21.25 13.80
CA ALA A 289 -6.07 20.07 14.32
C ALA A 289 -5.37 18.78 13.89
N THR A 290 -5.56 17.68 14.64
CA THR A 290 -5.13 16.34 14.23
C THR A 290 -6.33 15.51 13.79
N ARG A 291 -6.22 14.80 12.66
CA ARG A 291 -7.32 13.95 12.15
C ARG A 291 -7.65 12.75 13.05
N VAL A 292 -6.70 12.35 13.89
CA VAL A 292 -6.93 11.40 14.99
C VAL A 292 -6.95 12.22 16.29
N PRO A 293 -8.02 12.15 17.09
CA PRO A 293 -8.10 12.86 18.37
C PRO A 293 -7.01 12.43 19.35
N ASP A 294 -6.64 13.34 20.25
CA ASP A 294 -5.74 13.07 21.39
C ASP A 294 -4.34 12.55 21.01
N VAL A 295 -3.85 12.91 19.82
CA VAL A 295 -2.50 12.56 19.37
C VAL A 295 -1.48 13.63 19.77
N ASP A 296 -0.48 13.21 20.55
CA ASP A 296 0.66 14.05 20.92
C ASP A 296 1.67 14.15 19.77
N VAL A 297 1.61 15.23 18.99
CA VAL A 297 2.57 15.52 17.92
C VAL A 297 3.89 16.01 18.52
N THR A 298 5.00 15.37 18.17
CA THR A 298 6.30 15.61 18.82
C THR A 298 7.02 16.89 18.38
N CYS A 299 6.62 17.47 17.24
CA CYS A 299 7.19 18.71 16.72
C CYS A 299 6.30 19.90 17.04
N SER A 300 6.91 21.09 17.16
CA SER A 300 6.17 22.34 17.30
C SER A 300 5.92 22.96 15.93
N LEU A 301 4.65 23.11 15.56
CA LEU A 301 4.20 23.75 14.33
C LEU A 301 3.38 25.00 14.67
N PRO A 302 3.47 26.08 13.88
CA PRO A 302 2.61 27.25 14.07
C PRO A 302 1.17 26.94 13.65
N SER A 303 0.23 27.77 14.11
CA SER A 303 -1.15 27.71 13.64
C SER A 303 -1.25 28.06 12.15
N CYS A 304 -2.10 27.36 11.41
CA CYS A 304 -2.31 27.60 9.98
C CYS A 304 -2.92 28.97 9.71
N SER A 305 -3.75 29.48 10.62
CA SER A 305 -4.29 30.84 10.55
C SER A 305 -3.22 31.96 10.57
N THR A 306 -2.02 31.65 11.10
CA THR A 306 -0.91 32.62 11.25
C THR A 306 0.25 32.35 10.29
N TYR A 307 0.18 31.27 9.50
CA TYR A 307 1.25 30.89 8.59
C TYR A 307 1.28 31.81 7.38
N THR A 308 2.45 32.44 7.14
CA THR A 308 2.67 33.37 6.01
C THR A 308 3.77 32.89 5.06
N GLY A 309 4.16 31.62 5.14
CA GLY A 309 5.20 31.05 4.28
C GLY A 309 4.70 30.72 2.87
N PRO A 310 5.51 30.05 2.05
CA PRO A 310 5.09 29.57 0.73
C PRO A 310 3.85 28.69 0.82
N ALA A 311 3.00 28.72 -0.21
CA ALA A 311 1.89 27.79 -0.35
C ALA A 311 2.41 26.35 -0.29
N GLY A 312 1.67 25.49 0.42
CA GLY A 312 1.91 24.06 0.38
C GLY A 312 1.32 23.44 -0.88
N GLU A 313 1.77 22.23 -1.18
CA GLU A 313 1.17 21.42 -2.25
C GLU A 313 -0.24 20.97 -1.89
N TRP A 314 -0.49 20.73 -0.60
CA TRP A 314 -1.80 20.33 -0.09
C TRP A 314 -2.22 21.14 1.12
N SER A 315 -3.53 21.34 1.24
CA SER A 315 -4.20 21.71 2.48
C SER A 315 -5.15 20.59 2.85
N THR A 316 -5.24 20.28 4.14
CA THR A 316 -6.18 19.28 4.65
C THR A 316 -7.06 19.82 5.75
N TYR A 317 -8.21 19.18 5.93
CA TYR A 317 -9.23 19.56 6.89
C TYR A 317 -9.77 18.31 7.58
N VAL A 318 -10.05 18.43 8.88
CA VAL A 318 -10.74 17.38 9.62
C VAL A 318 -12.25 17.49 9.35
N PRO A 319 -12.96 16.41 9.01
CA PRO A 319 -14.41 16.47 8.85
C PRO A 319 -15.12 16.82 10.17
N ASP A 320 -16.22 17.58 10.07
CA ASP A 320 -17.13 17.89 11.18
C ASP A 320 -17.87 16.63 11.72
#